data_AF-A0A857DKY5-F1
#
_entry.id   AF-A0A857DKY5-F1
#
_cell.length_a   1.000
_cell.length_b   1.000
_cell.length_c   1.000
_cell.angle_alpha   90.00
_cell.angle_beta   90.00
_cell.angle_gamma   90.00
#
_symmetry.space_group_name_H-M   'P 1'
#
loop_
_entity.id
_entity.type
_entity.pdbx_description
1 polymer ?
#
loop_
_entity_poly.entity_id
_entity_poly.type
_entity_poly.pdbx_seq_one_letter_code
_entity_poly.pdbx_strand_id
1 'polypeptide(L)'
;MEININSLVSIERVLKEAEAVFRTVDEIGKVIILENNEPAYILLKYEGNDKMPVNLSADRTTYTLQEAMKIVLSEAKNRTLHASELADIIYDKKLYVQKNGEKAKYNQIRARCGHYPEIFEALPGNYIRLK
;
A
#
# COMPACT_ATOMS: atom_id res chain seq x y z
N MET A 1 5.02 7.64 19.75
CA MET A 1 6.31 7.43 19.04
C MET A 1 7.22 8.56 19.50
N GLU A 2 8.25 8.28 20.30
CA GLU A 2 9.21 9.30 20.72
C GLU A 2 10.18 9.59 19.56
N ILE A 3 10.09 10.78 18.99
CA ILE A 3 10.99 11.22 17.92
C ILE A 3 12.23 11.79 18.60
N ASN A 4 13.34 11.05 18.57
CA ASN A 4 14.63 11.58 19.00
C ASN A 4 15.10 12.60 17.96
N ILE A 5 15.13 13.88 18.35
CA ILE A 5 15.45 15.04 17.49
C ILE A 5 16.85 14.89 16.84
N ASN A 6 17.76 14.14 17.47
CA ASN A 6 19.10 13.89 16.95
C ASN A 6 19.12 12.98 15.71
N SER A 7 17.99 12.38 15.35
CA SER A 7 17.86 11.55 14.14
C SER A 7 17.30 12.30 12.93
N LEU A 8 17.04 13.61 13.05
CA LEU A 8 16.49 14.43 11.96
C LEU A 8 17.63 15.04 11.10
N VAL A 9 17.58 14.84 9.79
CA VAL A 9 18.59 15.34 8.84
C VAL A 9 17.91 15.94 7.62
N SER A 10 18.33 17.11 7.13
CA SER A 10 17.81 17.68 5.88
C SER A 10 18.27 16.90 4.65
N ILE A 11 17.45 16.79 3.61
CA ILE A 11 17.80 16.16 2.33
C ILE A 11 19.09 16.73 1.71
N GLU A 12 19.31 18.04 1.82
CA GLU A 12 20.52 18.70 1.31
C GLU A 12 21.80 18.18 1.99
N ARG A 13 21.74 17.91 3.28
CA ARG A 13 22.86 17.36 4.06
C ARG A 13 23.10 15.90 3.70
N VAL A 14 22.05 15.13 3.43
CA VAL A 14 22.20 13.75 2.92
C VAL A 14 22.94 13.74 1.59
N LEU A 15 22.61 14.66 0.68
CA LEU A 15 23.25 14.76 -0.63
C LEU A 15 24.71 15.25 -0.56
N LYS A 16 25.05 16.10 0.41
CA LYS A 16 26.41 16.66 0.57
C LYS A 16 27.33 15.80 1.43
N GLU A 17 26.78 15.15 2.47
CA GLU A 17 27.53 14.49 3.55
C GLU A 17 27.02 13.07 3.81
N ALA A 18 26.74 12.31 2.74
CA ALA A 18 26.14 10.98 2.85
C ALA A 18 26.88 10.04 3.83
N GLU A 19 28.22 10.03 3.81
CA GLU A 19 29.03 9.21 4.73
C GLU A 19 28.79 9.55 6.20
N ALA A 20 28.71 10.84 6.55
CA ALA A 20 28.45 11.26 7.92
C ALA A 20 27.05 10.84 8.38
N VAL A 21 26.07 10.93 7.47
CA VAL A 21 24.70 10.48 7.72
C VAL A 21 24.64 8.96 7.93
N PHE A 22 25.37 8.17 7.14
CA PHE A 22 25.44 6.72 7.33
C PHE A 22 26.05 6.34 8.69
N ARG A 23 27.09 7.05 9.15
CA ARG A 23 27.62 6.84 10.51
C ARG A 23 26.58 7.14 11.59
N THR A 24 25.77 8.18 11.41
CA THR A 24 24.65 8.47 12.33
C THR A 24 23.63 7.33 12.35
N VAL A 25 23.35 6.72 11.19
CA VAL A 25 22.47 5.54 11.11
C VAL A 25 23.12 4.32 11.76
N ASP A 26 24.44 4.14 11.63
CA ASP A 26 25.17 3.07 12.31
C ASP A 26 25.12 3.21 13.85
N GLU A 27 25.15 4.44 14.36
CA GLU A 27 25.11 4.73 15.80
C GLU A 27 23.70 4.70 16.39
N ILE A 28 22.71 5.26 15.69
CA ILE A 28 21.34 5.46 16.19
C ILE A 28 20.37 4.36 15.68
N GLY A 29 20.76 3.63 14.64
CA GLY A 29 19.95 2.61 13.96
C GLY A 29 18.96 3.17 12.93
N LYS A 30 18.57 4.44 13.06
CA LYS A 30 17.63 5.11 12.15
C LYS A 30 17.84 6.61 12.06
N VAL A 31 17.54 7.18 10.89
CA VAL A 31 17.55 8.62 10.61
C VAL A 31 16.28 8.98 9.83
N ILE A 32 15.63 10.09 10.18
CA ILE A 32 14.51 10.67 9.45
C ILE A 32 15.04 11.82 8.61
N ILE A 33 14.76 11.80 7.32
CA ILE A 33 15.19 12.82 6.38
C ILE A 33 14.04 13.80 6.16
N LEU A 34 14.34 15.09 6.32
CA LEU A 34 13.40 16.18 6.12
C LEU A 34 13.58 16.80 4.73
N GLU A 35 12.47 17.05 4.05
CA GLU A 35 12.39 17.88 2.85
C GLU A 35 11.35 18.97 3.11
N ASN A 36 11.69 20.24 2.85
CA ASN A 36 10.82 21.38 3.19
C ASN A 36 10.37 21.42 4.67
N ASN A 37 11.25 21.04 5.60
CA ASN A 37 10.98 20.91 7.04
C ASN A 37 9.92 19.87 7.42
N GLU A 38 9.51 19.00 6.49
CA GLU A 38 8.60 17.89 6.75
C GLU A 38 9.33 16.54 6.60
N PRO A 39 9.02 15.52 7.42
CA PRO A 39 9.55 14.17 7.23
C PRO A 39 9.18 13.60 5.86
N ALA A 40 10.18 13.36 5.02
CA ALA A 40 10.00 12.86 3.66
C ALA A 40 10.51 11.42 3.50
N TYR A 41 11.60 11.07 4.19
CA TYR A 41 12.19 9.72 4.10
C TYR A 41 12.65 9.20 5.46
N ILE A 42 12.87 7.89 5.55
CA ILE A 42 13.51 7.23 6.68
C ILE A 42 14.64 6.37 6.14
N LEU A 43 15.82 6.49 6.75
CA LEU A 43 17.00 5.70 6.47
C LEU A 43 17.27 4.76 7.65
N LEU A 44 17.45 3.48 7.35
CA LEU A 44 17.65 2.40 8.32
C LEU A 44 18.83 1.55 7.88
N LYS A 45 19.64 1.09 8.84
CA LYS A 45 20.65 0.06 8.56
C LYS A 45 19.96 -1.29 8.41
N TYR A 46 20.27 -2.00 7.32
CA TYR A 46 19.78 -3.35 7.13
C TYR A 46 20.63 -4.34 7.95
N GLU A 47 20.07 -4.88 9.02
CA GLU A 47 20.66 -5.97 9.78
C GLU A 47 20.04 -7.28 9.28
N GLY A 48 20.82 -8.09 8.57
CA GLY A 48 20.35 -9.29 7.86
C GLY A 48 19.79 -10.43 8.73
N ASN A 49 19.52 -10.17 10.01
CA ASN A 49 19.04 -11.13 11.00
C ASN A 49 18.07 -10.47 11.99
N ASP A 50 17.03 -9.77 11.53
CA ASP A 50 15.72 -9.78 12.18
C ASP A 50 14.69 -9.03 11.36
N LYS A 51 13.43 -9.39 11.57
CA LYS A 51 12.26 -8.80 10.93
C LYS A 51 12.38 -7.26 10.94
N MET A 52 12.41 -6.68 9.76
CA MET A 52 12.33 -5.23 9.54
C MET A 52 11.32 -4.64 10.54
N PRO A 53 11.67 -3.61 11.35
CA PRO A 53 10.78 -3.11 12.39
C PRO A 53 9.47 -2.66 11.74
N VAL A 54 8.44 -3.46 11.98
CA VAL A 54 7.06 -3.26 11.55
C VAL A 54 6.56 -1.99 12.23
N ASN A 55 6.61 -0.87 11.51
CA ASN A 55 5.68 0.27 11.58
C ASN A 55 5.99 1.30 10.47
N LEU A 56 6.27 0.79 9.26
CA LEU A 56 6.23 1.55 7.99
C LEU A 56 5.17 0.96 7.04
N SER A 57 4.22 0.20 7.59
CA SER A 57 3.07 -0.32 6.86
C SER A 57 2.08 0.81 6.54
N ALA A 58 2.42 1.65 5.56
CA ALA A 58 1.56 1.67 4.40
C ALA A 58 1.65 0.24 3.85
N ASP A 59 0.73 -0.62 4.30
CA ASP A 59 0.64 -2.01 3.88
C ASP A 59 0.57 -2.04 2.36
N ARG A 60 1.73 -2.13 1.70
CA ARG A 60 1.83 -2.64 0.34
C ARG A 60 1.74 -4.16 0.40
N THR A 61 0.82 -4.69 1.22
CA THR A 61 0.24 -5.99 0.91
C THR A 61 -0.41 -5.77 -0.45
N THR A 62 0.23 -6.25 -1.51
CA THR A 62 -0.41 -6.27 -2.81
C THR A 62 -1.59 -7.22 -2.67
N TYR A 63 -2.77 -6.68 -2.35
CA TYR A 63 -3.97 -7.48 -2.20
C TYR A 63 -4.18 -8.23 -3.52
N THR A 64 -4.54 -9.50 -3.42
CA THR A 64 -5.06 -10.20 -4.58
C THR A 64 -6.35 -9.54 -5.07
N LEU A 65 -6.72 -9.75 -6.33
CA LEU A 65 -7.92 -9.12 -6.89
C LEU A 65 -9.18 -9.38 -6.04
N GLN A 66 -9.35 -10.60 -5.52
CA GLN A 66 -10.49 -10.93 -4.66
C GLN A 66 -10.45 -10.22 -3.29
N GLU A 67 -9.27 -10.05 -2.70
CA GLU A 67 -9.13 -9.32 -1.43
C GLU A 67 -9.44 -7.84 -1.62
N ALA A 68 -8.92 -7.24 -2.69
CA ALA A 68 -9.22 -5.86 -3.06
C ALA A 68 -10.73 -5.66 -3.33
N MET A 69 -11.38 -6.61 -4.01
CA MET A 69 -12.83 -6.59 -4.21
C MET A 69 -13.59 -6.63 -2.88
N LYS A 70 -13.18 -7.49 -1.94
CA LYS A 70 -13.82 -7.61 -0.63
C LYS A 70 -13.73 -6.31 0.16
N ILE A 71 -12.58 -5.66 0.17
CA ILE A 71 -12.37 -4.37 0.85
C ILE A 71 -13.32 -3.32 0.26
N VAL A 72 -13.27 -3.12 -1.06
CA VAL A 72 -14.08 -2.07 -1.71
C VAL A 72 -15.57 -2.32 -1.58
N LEU A 73 -16.03 -3.57 -1.74
CA LEU A 73 -17.45 -3.89 -1.56
C LEU A 73 -17.88 -3.76 -0.09
N SER A 74 -17.01 -4.02 0.89
CA SER A 74 -17.37 -3.84 2.31
C SER A 74 -17.62 -2.37 2.68
N GLU A 75 -16.97 -1.44 1.98
CA GLU A 75 -17.12 0.00 2.16
C GLU A 75 -18.29 0.59 1.33
N ALA A 76 -18.73 -0.13 0.30
CA ALA A 76 -19.77 0.33 -0.61
C ALA A 76 -21.16 0.33 0.04
N LYS A 77 -21.99 1.30 -0.35
CA LYS A 77 -23.40 1.34 0.05
C LYS A 77 -24.10 0.06 -0.44
N ASN A 78 -24.77 -0.65 0.47
CA ASN A 78 -25.42 -1.95 0.21
C ASN A 78 -24.48 -3.08 -0.23
N ARG A 79 -23.16 -2.93 0.01
CA ARG A 79 -22.15 -3.93 -0.35
C ARG A 79 -22.17 -4.36 -1.82
N THR A 80 -22.62 -3.48 -2.70
CA THR A 80 -22.90 -3.78 -4.10
C THR A 80 -22.34 -2.67 -4.98
N LEU A 81 -21.60 -3.03 -6.03
CA LEU A 81 -21.06 -2.09 -7.01
C LEU A 81 -21.14 -2.66 -8.42
N HIS A 82 -21.18 -1.79 -9.42
CA HIS A 82 -21.03 -2.20 -10.81
C HIS A 82 -19.59 -2.70 -11.06
N ALA A 83 -19.41 -3.76 -11.85
CA ALA A 83 -18.09 -4.40 -12.02
C ALA A 83 -17.01 -3.46 -12.59
N SER A 84 -17.38 -2.48 -13.42
CA SER A 84 -16.43 -1.47 -13.91
C SER A 84 -16.05 -0.47 -12.82
N GLU A 85 -17.03 0.00 -12.06
CA GLU A 85 -16.83 0.94 -10.94
C GLU A 85 -15.98 0.30 -9.84
N LEU A 86 -16.23 -0.97 -9.54
CA LEU A 86 -15.41 -1.75 -8.62
C LEU A 86 -13.95 -1.82 -9.08
N ALA A 87 -13.71 -2.04 -10.38
CA ALA A 87 -12.36 -2.07 -10.94
C ALA A 87 -11.67 -0.69 -10.86
N ASP A 88 -12.41 0.39 -11.09
CA ASP A 88 -11.91 1.76 -11.01
C ASP A 88 -11.51 2.09 -9.57
N ILE A 89 -12.38 1.86 -8.59
CA ILE A 89 -12.09 2.13 -7.18
C ILE A 89 -10.89 1.30 -6.68
N ILE A 90 -10.79 0.02 -7.07
CA ILE A 90 -9.64 -0.83 -6.71
C ILE A 90 -8.32 -0.23 -7.23
N TYR A 91 -8.33 0.27 -8.46
CA TYR A 91 -7.15 0.86 -9.10
C TYR A 91 -6.78 2.23 -8.51
N ASP A 92 -7.77 3.06 -8.22
CA ASP A 92 -7.60 4.39 -7.66
C ASP A 92 -7.06 4.32 -6.24
N LYS A 93 -7.59 3.40 -5.43
CA LYS A 93 -7.08 3.11 -4.08
C LYS A 93 -5.76 2.33 -4.06
N LYS A 94 -5.22 1.96 -5.24
CA LYS A 94 -4.01 1.14 -5.40
C LYS A 94 -4.03 -0.17 -4.60
N LEU A 95 -5.23 -0.72 -4.38
CA LEU A 95 -5.41 -1.98 -3.65
C LEU A 95 -4.93 -3.17 -4.49
N TYR A 96 -5.14 -3.11 -5.81
CA TYR A 96 -4.62 -4.09 -6.75
C TYR A 96 -4.29 -3.43 -8.09
N VAL A 97 -3.17 -3.81 -8.67
CA VAL A 97 -2.74 -3.41 -10.02
C VAL A 97 -2.22 -4.65 -10.74
N GLN A 98 -2.48 -4.75 -12.03
CA GLN A 98 -1.92 -5.83 -12.84
C GLN A 98 -0.39 -5.70 -12.98
N LYS A 99 0.28 -6.78 -13.41
CA LYS A 99 1.75 -6.77 -13.62
C LYS A 99 2.21 -5.72 -14.64
N ASN A 100 1.34 -5.35 -15.59
CA ASN A 100 1.61 -4.32 -16.59
C ASN A 100 1.31 -2.88 -16.09
N GLY A 101 0.84 -2.71 -14.85
CA GLY A 101 0.47 -1.40 -14.30
C GLY A 101 -0.97 -0.97 -14.57
N GLU A 102 -1.77 -1.76 -15.28
CA GLU A 102 -3.16 -1.42 -15.63
C GLU A 102 -4.18 -1.89 -14.58
N LYS A 103 -5.39 -1.32 -14.65
CA LYS A 103 -6.55 -1.76 -13.86
C LYS A 103 -7.07 -3.13 -14.31
N ALA A 104 -7.73 -3.83 -13.39
CA ALA A 104 -8.42 -5.07 -13.73
C ALA A 104 -9.57 -4.80 -14.72
N LYS A 105 -9.79 -5.69 -15.69
CA LYS A 105 -10.93 -5.60 -16.61
C LYS A 105 -12.19 -6.09 -15.89
N TYR A 106 -13.35 -5.52 -16.24
CA TYR A 106 -14.64 -5.93 -15.66
C TYR A 106 -14.92 -7.44 -15.80
N ASN A 107 -14.49 -8.05 -16.91
CA ASN A 107 -14.59 -9.50 -17.12
C ASN A 107 -13.79 -10.30 -16.08
N GLN A 108 -12.64 -9.79 -15.62
CA GLN A 108 -11.83 -10.44 -14.59
C GLN A 108 -12.51 -10.32 -13.22
N ILE A 109 -13.11 -9.17 -12.91
CA ILE A 109 -13.94 -8.97 -11.71
C ILE A 109 -15.10 -9.98 -11.69
N ARG A 110 -15.82 -10.12 -12.81
CA ARG A 110 -16.91 -11.10 -12.92
C ARG A 110 -16.43 -12.54 -12.81
N ALA A 111 -15.30 -12.88 -13.43
CA ALA A 111 -14.73 -14.20 -13.34
C ALA A 111 -14.42 -14.60 -11.88
N ARG A 112 -14.03 -13.65 -11.02
CA ARG A 112 -13.82 -13.91 -9.59
C ARG A 112 -15.09 -14.34 -8.86
N CYS A 113 -16.27 -13.87 -9.28
CA CYS A 113 -17.54 -14.30 -8.68
C CYS A 113 -17.85 -15.77 -8.94
N GLY A 114 -17.40 -16.31 -10.09
CA GLY A 114 -17.49 -17.75 -10.36
C GLY A 114 -16.47 -18.60 -9.60
N HIS A 115 -15.30 -18.04 -9.29
CA HIS A 115 -14.25 -18.73 -8.53
C HIS A 115 -14.46 -18.68 -7.01
N TYR A 116 -15.19 -17.67 -6.51
CA TYR A 116 -15.48 -17.46 -5.08
C TYR A 116 -16.97 -17.22 -4.85
N PRO A 117 -17.87 -18.16 -5.22
CA PRO A 117 -19.31 -18.01 -5.09
C PRO A 117 -19.81 -17.91 -3.64
N GLU A 118 -19.00 -18.34 -2.67
CA GLU A 118 -19.25 -18.22 -1.23
C GLU A 118 -19.04 -16.81 -0.71
N ILE A 119 -18.24 -15.99 -1.40
CA ILE A 119 -17.89 -14.62 -0.99
C ILE A 119 -18.65 -13.59 -1.83
N PHE A 120 -18.73 -13.80 -3.15
CA PHE A 120 -19.33 -12.84 -4.08
C PHE A 120 -20.57 -13.41 -4.76
N GLU A 121 -21.46 -12.50 -5.14
CA GLU A 121 -22.65 -12.79 -5.91
C GLU A 121 -22.69 -11.88 -7.14
N ALA A 122 -22.83 -12.49 -8.31
CA ALA A 122 -22.99 -11.75 -9.56
C ALA A 122 -24.48 -11.51 -9.83
N LEU A 123 -24.87 -10.24 -9.84
CA LEU A 123 -26.23 -9.80 -10.11
C LEU A 123 -26.41 -9.43 -11.61
N PRO A 124 -27.68 -9.35 -12.10
CA PRO A 124 -27.99 -8.83 -13.43
C PRO A 124 -27.45 -7.40 -13.63
N GLY A 125 -27.16 -7.01 -14.87
CA GLY A 125 -26.67 -5.66 -15.17
C GLY A 125 -25.22 -5.41 -14.73
N ASN A 126 -24.40 -6.46 -14.63
CA ASN A 126 -22.98 -6.38 -14.27
C ASN A 126 -22.67 -5.90 -12.84
N TYR A 127 -23.62 -5.99 -11.91
CA TYR A 127 -23.39 -5.70 -10.50
C TYR A 127 -22.77 -6.89 -9.77
N ILE A 128 -21.90 -6.59 -8.81
CA ILE A 128 -21.28 -7.55 -7.88
C ILE A 128 -21.69 -7.17 -6.46
N ARG A 129 -22.17 -8.14 -5.70
CA ARG A 129 -22.51 -8.00 -4.28
C ARG A 129 -21.58 -8.86 -3.43
N LEU A 130 -21.12 -8.31 -2.32
CA LEU A 130 -20.44 -9.06 -1.26
C LEU A 130 -21.50 -9.67 -0.33
N LYS A 131 -21.38 -10.98 -0.08
CA LYS A 131 -22.28 -11.71 0.83
C LYS A 131 -22.01 -11.36 2.30
#